data_AF-A0A9E3GH12-F1
#
_entry.id   AF-A0A9E3GH12-F1
#
_cell.length_a   1.000
_cell.length_b   1.000
_cell.length_c   1.000
_cell.angle_alpha   90.00
_cell.angle_beta   90.00
_cell.angle_gamma   90.00
#
_symmetry.space_group_name_H-M   'P 1'
#
loop_
_entity.id
_entity.type
_entity.pdbx_description
1 polymer ?
#
loop_
_entity_poly.entity_id
_entity_poly.type
_entity_poly.pdbx_seq_one_letter_code
_entity_poly.pdbx_strand_id
1 'polypeptide(L)'
;MYLITGAAGGTGGVSRQVVEELRGRGEPVRALVHHDDERADSLRELEAEVMVGDLTEPQDVVDAMAGVDRMFFSMSVSPDYLKATAVVCAAALESGRLEVLVNMSQMTVSQMTLTSTEESRQHRLHWLAERVMNWSGVPVVHIRPTVFLDNPILTRLAVPALRERNALVLPFASGRTSPIAASDVARVVCAVLLDPADRIGAVYELTGPTSLDIDGLAAEYARGLHRPIAGADIALHAWVGEVLKPLGLPPHVEQHLATMARLHGEGRYDRSTDDVERITGRQALSVGEYVAANPQLFS
;
A
#
# COMPACT_ATOMS: atom_id res chain seq x y z
N MET A 1 -16.45 -12.16 11.45
CA MET A 1 -16.48 -11.75 10.02
C MET A 1 -15.50 -10.62 9.81
N TYR A 2 -14.66 -10.71 8.76
CA TYR A 2 -13.68 -9.68 8.39
C TYR A 2 -14.15 -8.90 7.16
N LEU A 3 -14.16 -7.57 7.21
CA LEU A 3 -14.42 -6.72 6.04
C LEU A 3 -13.12 -6.20 5.45
N ILE A 4 -12.87 -6.50 4.18
CA ILE A 4 -11.67 -6.08 3.47
C ILE A 4 -12.06 -5.17 2.31
N THR A 5 -11.62 -3.91 2.34
CA THR A 5 -11.92 -2.93 1.27
C THR A 5 -10.77 -2.82 0.28
N GLY A 6 -11.08 -2.39 -0.95
CA GLY A 6 -10.07 -2.30 -2.01
C GLY A 6 -9.56 -3.68 -2.46
N ALA A 7 -10.30 -4.75 -2.15
CA ALA A 7 -9.93 -6.15 -2.43
C ALA A 7 -9.82 -6.45 -3.93
N ALA A 8 -10.60 -5.75 -4.77
CA ALA A 8 -10.51 -5.81 -6.23
C ALA A 8 -9.41 -4.89 -6.82
N GLY A 9 -8.39 -4.55 -6.02
CA GLY A 9 -7.14 -3.98 -6.54
C GLY A 9 -6.43 -4.95 -7.50
N GLY A 10 -5.29 -4.55 -8.07
CA GLY A 10 -4.48 -5.45 -8.88
C GLY A 10 -4.13 -6.75 -8.13
N THR A 11 -3.82 -7.82 -8.87
CA THR A 11 -3.57 -9.19 -8.34
C THR A 11 -2.48 -9.29 -7.27
N GLY A 12 -1.59 -8.29 -7.13
CA GLY A 12 -0.59 -8.20 -6.05
C GLY A 12 -0.93 -7.23 -4.92
N GLY A 13 -2.14 -6.68 -4.88
CA GLY A 13 -2.53 -5.68 -3.88
C GLY A 13 -2.64 -6.27 -2.47
N VAL A 14 -2.28 -5.47 -1.45
CA VAL A 14 -2.33 -5.85 -0.04
C VAL A 14 -3.70 -6.43 0.35
N SER A 15 -4.80 -5.76 -0.03
CA SER A 15 -6.15 -6.21 0.32
C SER A 15 -6.47 -7.62 -0.20
N ARG A 16 -6.05 -7.95 -1.43
CA ARG A 16 -6.27 -9.29 -1.98
C ARG A 16 -5.49 -10.35 -1.20
N GLN A 17 -4.22 -10.08 -0.91
CA GLN A 17 -3.39 -11.00 -0.13
C GLN A 17 -3.92 -11.20 1.29
N VAL A 18 -4.53 -10.17 1.89
CA VAL A 18 -5.23 -10.29 3.17
C VAL A 18 -6.46 -11.21 3.06
N VAL A 19 -7.25 -11.09 1.97
CA VAL A 19 -8.36 -12.02 1.71
C VAL A 19 -7.83 -13.46 1.58
N GLU A 20 -6.81 -13.68 0.75
CA GLU A 20 -6.19 -15.00 0.53
C GLU A 20 -5.70 -15.62 1.83
N GLU A 21 -4.98 -14.87 2.66
CA GLU A 21 -4.44 -15.38 3.93
C GLU A 21 -5.54 -15.69 4.96
N LEU A 22 -6.55 -14.83 5.10
CA LEU A 22 -7.66 -15.06 6.03
C LEU A 22 -8.53 -16.25 5.58
N ARG A 23 -8.87 -16.34 4.29
CA ARG A 23 -9.62 -17.48 3.73
C ARG A 23 -8.84 -18.78 3.84
N GLY A 24 -7.52 -18.75 3.61
CA GLY A 24 -6.64 -19.90 3.81
C GLY A 24 -6.59 -20.41 5.27
N ARG A 25 -6.96 -19.57 6.25
CA ARG A 25 -7.12 -19.94 7.66
C ARG A 25 -8.55 -20.36 8.03
N GLY A 26 -9.48 -20.36 7.07
CA GLY A 26 -10.89 -20.68 7.29
C GLY A 26 -11.73 -19.53 7.86
N GLU A 27 -11.19 -18.31 7.91
CA GLU A 27 -11.91 -17.16 8.44
C GLU A 27 -12.97 -16.65 7.45
N PRO A 28 -14.17 -16.22 7.92
CA PRO A 28 -15.18 -15.62 7.07
C PRO A 28 -14.78 -14.20 6.64
N VAL A 29 -14.66 -13.99 5.33
CA VAL A 29 -14.22 -12.71 4.75
C VAL A 29 -15.30 -12.17 3.83
N ARG A 30 -15.64 -10.89 4.03
CA ARG A 30 -16.38 -10.05 3.09
C ARG A 30 -15.41 -9.10 2.40
N ALA A 31 -15.43 -9.10 1.08
CA ALA A 31 -14.63 -8.23 0.24
C ALA A 31 -15.52 -7.15 -0.39
N LEU A 32 -15.30 -5.88 -0.02
CA LEU A 32 -15.98 -4.75 -0.65
C LEU A 32 -15.21 -4.31 -1.91
N VAL A 33 -15.88 -4.39 -3.05
CA VAL A 33 -15.36 -4.06 -4.37
C VAL A 33 -16.18 -2.94 -5.01
N HIS A 34 -15.55 -2.13 -5.86
CA HIS A 34 -16.26 -1.05 -6.55
C HIS A 34 -17.00 -1.54 -7.80
N HIS A 35 -16.51 -2.58 -8.45
CA HIS A 35 -17.07 -3.15 -9.67
C HIS A 35 -17.18 -4.67 -9.55
N ASP A 36 -18.23 -5.22 -10.16
CA ASP A 36 -18.41 -6.66 -10.29
C ASP A 36 -17.79 -7.13 -11.62
N ASP A 37 -16.50 -7.44 -11.58
CA ASP A 37 -15.69 -7.85 -12.74
C ASP A 37 -14.85 -9.10 -12.45
N GLU A 38 -13.94 -9.46 -13.36
CA GLU A 38 -13.06 -10.63 -13.20
C GLU A 38 -12.27 -10.63 -11.88
N ARG A 39 -11.99 -9.46 -11.30
CA ARG A 39 -11.32 -9.37 -9.99
C ARG A 39 -12.26 -9.78 -8.87
N ALA A 40 -13.53 -9.38 -8.95
CA ALA A 40 -14.57 -9.85 -8.04
C ALA A 40 -14.76 -11.38 -8.15
N ASP A 41 -14.78 -11.93 -9.36
CA ASP A 41 -14.87 -13.39 -9.56
C ASP A 41 -13.71 -14.14 -8.90
N SER A 42 -12.49 -13.64 -9.05
CA SER A 42 -11.33 -14.26 -8.39
C SER A 42 -11.38 -14.22 -6.85
N LEU A 43 -12.14 -13.28 -6.25
CA LEU A 43 -12.39 -13.26 -4.80
C LEU A 43 -13.45 -14.29 -4.41
N ARG A 44 -14.45 -14.53 -5.26
CA ARG A 44 -15.44 -15.60 -5.08
C ARG A 44 -14.80 -16.98 -5.15
N GLU A 45 -13.80 -17.17 -6.01
CA GLU A 45 -12.99 -18.40 -6.08
C GLU A 45 -12.22 -18.69 -4.79
N LEU A 46 -11.89 -17.65 -4.02
CA LEU A 46 -11.32 -17.75 -2.66
C LEU A 46 -12.39 -17.95 -1.59
N GLU A 47 -13.66 -18.13 -1.99
CA GLU A 47 -14.83 -18.24 -1.13
C GLU A 47 -15.07 -17.01 -0.25
N ALA A 48 -14.62 -15.82 -0.69
CA ALA A 48 -14.98 -14.57 -0.04
C ALA A 48 -16.40 -14.14 -0.42
N GLU A 49 -17.13 -13.57 0.53
CA GLU A 49 -18.39 -12.90 0.27
C GLU A 49 -18.10 -11.57 -0.45
N VAL A 50 -18.39 -11.50 -1.75
CA VAL A 50 -18.19 -10.27 -2.51
C VAL A 50 -19.40 -9.37 -2.37
N MET A 51 -19.15 -8.12 -1.98
CA MET A 51 -20.14 -7.06 -1.98
C MET A 51 -19.67 -5.92 -2.87
N VAL A 52 -20.56 -5.46 -3.75
CA VAL A 52 -20.32 -4.31 -4.61
C VAL A 52 -20.84 -3.07 -3.89
N GLY A 53 -20.02 -2.03 -3.78
CA GLY A 53 -20.44 -0.77 -3.17
C GLY A 53 -19.37 0.30 -3.25
N ASP A 54 -19.77 1.55 -3.00
CA ASP A 54 -18.91 2.71 -2.93
C ASP A 54 -18.65 3.09 -1.47
N LEU A 55 -17.37 3.14 -1.09
CA LEU A 55 -16.93 3.60 0.24
C LEU A 55 -17.33 5.04 0.57
N THR A 56 -17.71 5.82 -0.44
CA THR A 56 -18.19 7.18 -0.26
C THR A 56 -19.71 7.26 -0.05
N GLU A 57 -20.44 6.16 -0.23
CA GLU A 57 -21.90 6.10 -0.03
C GLU A 57 -22.23 5.43 1.30
N PRO A 58 -22.89 6.15 2.24
CA PRO A 58 -23.14 5.64 3.59
C PRO A 58 -23.91 4.32 3.64
N GLN A 59 -24.92 4.16 2.78
CA GLN A 59 -25.74 2.95 2.78
C GLN A 59 -24.92 1.71 2.42
N ASP A 60 -24.07 1.80 1.39
CA ASP A 60 -23.21 0.71 0.95
C ASP A 60 -22.23 0.30 2.07
N VAL A 61 -21.68 1.29 2.81
CA VAL A 61 -20.78 1.02 3.93
C VAL A 61 -21.52 0.39 5.10
N VAL A 62 -22.72 0.88 5.45
CA VAL A 62 -23.55 0.28 6.51
C VAL A 62 -23.88 -1.17 6.20
N ASP A 63 -24.31 -1.45 4.96
CA ASP A 63 -24.63 -2.80 4.50
C ASP A 63 -23.38 -3.69 4.51
N ALA A 64 -22.22 -3.17 4.11
CA ALA A 64 -20.95 -3.89 4.14
C ALA A 64 -20.47 -4.20 5.56
N MET A 65 -20.78 -3.34 6.53
CA MET A 65 -20.42 -3.52 7.93
C MET A 65 -21.39 -4.43 8.71
N ALA A 66 -22.52 -4.82 8.13
CA ALA A 66 -23.51 -5.66 8.80
C ALA A 66 -22.89 -7.01 9.25
N GLY A 67 -22.82 -7.22 10.57
CA GLY A 67 -22.25 -8.43 11.17
C GLY A 67 -20.72 -8.53 11.12
N VAL A 68 -20.02 -7.45 10.79
CA VAL A 68 -18.55 -7.38 10.76
C VAL A 68 -17.99 -7.12 12.15
N ASP A 69 -16.95 -7.86 12.51
CA ASP A 69 -16.23 -7.70 13.78
C ASP A 69 -14.91 -6.95 13.58
N ARG A 70 -14.26 -7.12 12.42
CA ARG A 70 -12.92 -6.57 12.16
C ARG A 70 -12.82 -6.09 10.72
N MET A 71 -12.15 -4.97 10.50
CA MET A 71 -12.08 -4.35 9.17
C MET A 71 -10.65 -3.98 8.80
N PHE A 72 -10.26 -4.23 7.55
CA PHE A 72 -9.12 -3.59 6.92
C PHE A 72 -9.61 -2.56 5.90
N PHE A 73 -9.30 -1.29 6.18
CA PHE A 73 -9.61 -0.16 5.32
C PHE A 73 -8.41 0.19 4.44
N SER A 74 -8.60 -0.01 3.15
CA SER A 74 -7.71 0.44 2.08
C SER A 74 -8.54 0.95 0.89
N MET A 75 -8.06 2.00 0.26
CA MET A 75 -8.65 2.60 -0.93
C MET A 75 -7.52 3.04 -1.87
N SER A 76 -7.77 2.92 -3.18
CA SER A 76 -6.85 3.49 -4.19
C SER A 76 -6.72 5.01 -4.03
N VAL A 77 -5.67 5.58 -4.62
CA VAL A 77 -5.48 7.03 -4.68
C VAL A 77 -6.75 7.69 -5.21
N SER A 78 -7.34 8.58 -4.43
CA SER A 78 -8.63 9.18 -4.73
C SER A 78 -8.77 10.54 -4.06
N PRO A 79 -9.34 11.56 -4.74
CA PRO A 79 -9.67 12.83 -4.12
C PRO A 79 -10.69 12.68 -2.97
N ASP A 80 -11.46 11.59 -2.94
CA ASP A 80 -12.54 11.32 -1.99
C ASP A 80 -12.12 10.44 -0.80
N TYR A 81 -10.81 10.15 -0.66
CA TYR A 81 -10.28 9.31 0.42
C TYR A 81 -10.73 9.75 1.82
N LEU A 82 -10.80 11.06 2.07
CA LEU A 82 -11.25 11.60 3.35
C LEU A 82 -12.76 11.44 3.56
N LYS A 83 -13.57 11.56 2.50
CA LYS A 83 -15.02 11.28 2.54
C LYS A 83 -15.24 9.82 2.91
N ALA A 84 -14.59 8.89 2.19
CA ALA A 84 -14.65 7.46 2.48
C ALA A 84 -14.23 7.14 3.92
N THR A 85 -13.14 7.73 4.39
CA THR A 85 -12.68 7.58 5.78
C THR A 85 -13.75 8.01 6.79
N ALA A 86 -14.35 9.19 6.60
CA ALA A 86 -15.36 9.71 7.51
C ALA A 86 -16.63 8.84 7.52
N VAL A 87 -17.07 8.37 6.35
CA VAL A 87 -18.23 7.47 6.23
C VAL A 87 -17.97 6.14 6.95
N VAL A 88 -16.80 5.53 6.74
CA VAL A 88 -16.40 4.30 7.43
C VAL A 88 -16.34 4.50 8.95
N CYS A 89 -15.76 5.59 9.44
CA CYS A 89 -15.74 5.87 10.88
C CYS A 89 -17.16 6.02 11.45
N ALA A 90 -18.04 6.73 10.75
CA ALA A 90 -19.43 6.91 11.18
C ALA A 90 -20.18 5.57 11.24
N ALA A 91 -20.10 4.76 10.18
CA ALA A 91 -20.72 3.44 10.13
C ALA A 91 -20.16 2.49 11.21
N ALA A 92 -18.85 2.55 11.47
CA ALA A 92 -18.22 1.77 12.53
C ALA A 92 -18.77 2.12 13.92
N LEU A 93 -18.91 3.41 14.22
CA LEU A 93 -19.46 3.87 15.49
C LEU A 93 -20.94 3.53 15.64
N GLU A 94 -21.75 3.69 14.58
CA GLU A 94 -23.16 3.32 14.58
C GLU A 94 -23.36 1.81 14.77
N SER A 95 -22.47 0.98 14.20
CA SER A 95 -22.51 -0.47 14.40
C SER A 95 -22.26 -0.88 15.86
N GLY A 96 -21.45 -0.10 16.59
CA GLY A 96 -21.06 -0.37 17.98
C GLY A 96 -20.36 -1.71 18.23
N ARG A 97 -19.96 -2.44 17.17
CA ARG A 97 -19.50 -3.83 17.23
C ARG A 97 -18.04 -4.02 16.84
N LEU A 98 -17.49 -3.09 16.04
CA LEU A 98 -16.17 -3.26 15.46
C LEU A 98 -15.10 -3.37 16.56
N GLU A 99 -14.36 -4.49 16.57
CA GLU A 99 -13.25 -4.75 17.49
C GLU A 99 -11.98 -4.03 17.04
N VAL A 100 -11.75 -3.94 15.73
CA VAL A 100 -10.60 -3.25 15.14
C VAL A 100 -10.86 -2.74 13.73
N LEU A 101 -10.37 -1.52 13.46
CA LEU A 101 -10.18 -0.97 12.13
C LEU A 101 -8.68 -0.88 11.84
N VAL A 102 -8.17 -1.73 10.95
CA VAL A 102 -6.78 -1.61 10.46
C VAL A 102 -6.79 -0.66 9.26
N ASN A 103 -6.12 0.48 9.39
CA ASN A 103 -6.02 1.49 8.34
C ASN A 103 -4.73 1.33 7.54
N MET A 104 -4.84 1.25 6.22
CA MET A 104 -3.71 1.43 5.31
C MET A 104 -3.34 2.91 5.22
N SER A 105 -2.24 3.28 5.86
CA SER A 105 -1.64 4.62 5.76
C SER A 105 -0.33 4.56 4.97
N GLN A 106 0.58 5.50 5.22
CA GLN A 106 1.90 5.56 4.59
C GLN A 106 2.90 6.27 5.50
N MET A 107 4.14 5.81 5.46
CA MET A 107 5.17 6.23 6.42
C MET A 107 5.49 7.72 6.38
N THR A 108 5.31 8.40 5.24
CA THR A 108 5.56 9.85 5.11
C THR A 108 4.67 10.70 6.01
N VAL A 109 3.50 10.19 6.43
CA VAL A 109 2.55 10.87 7.33
C VAL A 109 3.18 11.21 8.68
N SER A 110 4.15 10.42 9.15
CA SER A 110 4.86 10.65 10.42
C SER A 110 5.59 12.00 10.49
N GLN A 111 5.90 12.59 9.34
CA GLN A 111 6.66 13.84 9.23
C GLN A 111 5.81 15.01 8.70
N MET A 112 4.49 14.85 8.68
CA MET A 112 3.58 15.86 8.14
C MET A 112 2.85 16.63 9.24
N THR A 113 2.51 17.87 8.92
CA THR A 113 1.65 18.74 9.75
C THR A 113 0.50 19.27 8.91
N LEU A 114 -0.42 20.03 9.55
CA LEU A 114 -1.52 20.68 8.83
C LEU A 114 -1.02 21.62 7.71
N THR A 115 0.17 22.21 7.88
CA THR A 115 0.76 23.18 6.95
C THR A 115 1.75 22.53 5.97
N SER A 116 1.85 21.20 5.92
CA SER A 116 2.58 20.48 4.89
C SER A 116 1.99 20.78 3.52
N THR A 117 2.77 21.41 2.63
CA THR A 117 2.34 21.82 1.28
C THR A 117 3.16 21.20 0.16
N GLU A 118 4.33 20.65 0.46
CA GLU A 118 5.22 20.05 -0.54
C GLU A 118 4.79 18.62 -0.89
N GLU A 119 4.13 17.92 0.03
CA GLU A 119 3.59 16.59 -0.19
C GLU A 119 2.36 16.58 -1.12
N SER A 120 2.16 15.46 -1.79
CA SER A 120 1.02 15.25 -2.69
C SER A 120 -0.33 15.47 -2.01
N ARG A 121 -1.39 15.72 -2.80
CA ARG A 121 -2.75 15.78 -2.26
C ARG A 121 -3.11 14.49 -1.54
N GLN A 122 -2.72 13.33 -2.10
CA GLN A 122 -2.96 12.03 -1.47
C GLN A 122 -2.25 11.89 -0.11
N HIS A 123 -0.98 12.30 0.00
CA HIS A 123 -0.26 12.30 1.28
C HIS A 123 -1.02 13.08 2.36
N ARG A 124 -1.50 14.27 2.00
CA ARG A 124 -2.26 15.13 2.92
C ARG A 124 -3.61 14.51 3.30
N LEU A 125 -4.28 13.82 2.38
CA LEU A 125 -5.52 13.10 2.66
C LEU A 125 -5.29 11.92 3.62
N HIS A 126 -4.20 11.16 3.49
CA HIS A 126 -3.88 10.11 4.48
C HIS A 126 -3.57 10.69 5.87
N TRP A 127 -2.83 11.81 5.93
CA TRP A 127 -2.57 12.49 7.20
C TRP A 127 -3.87 12.95 7.87
N LEU A 128 -4.79 13.56 7.10
CA LEU A 128 -6.11 13.95 7.60
C LEU A 128 -6.97 12.74 7.99
N ALA A 129 -6.92 11.65 7.22
CA ALA A 129 -7.65 10.42 7.49
C ALA A 129 -7.23 9.80 8.84
N GLU A 130 -5.93 9.74 9.14
CA GLU A 130 -5.47 9.31 10.46
C GLU A 130 -6.00 10.23 11.57
N ARG A 131 -6.04 11.55 11.36
CA ARG A 131 -6.63 12.47 12.36
C ARG A 131 -8.12 12.20 12.58
N VAL A 132 -8.89 12.02 11.52
CA VAL A 132 -10.32 11.71 11.59
C VAL A 132 -10.56 10.39 12.32
N MET A 133 -9.82 9.33 11.97
CA MET A 133 -9.94 8.04 12.65
C MET A 133 -9.62 8.16 14.14
N ASN A 134 -8.51 8.80 14.50
CA ASN A 134 -8.11 8.99 15.90
C ASN A 134 -9.13 9.85 16.69
N TRP A 135 -9.70 10.89 16.08
CA TRP A 135 -10.71 11.74 16.74
C TRP A 135 -12.08 11.08 16.85
N SER A 136 -12.42 10.17 15.95
CA SER A 136 -13.72 9.50 15.94
C SER A 136 -13.91 8.53 17.11
N GLY A 137 -12.83 8.00 17.69
CA GLY A 137 -12.89 7.02 18.76
C GLY A 137 -13.12 5.57 18.31
N VAL A 138 -13.09 5.29 17.00
CA VAL A 138 -13.06 3.90 16.49
C VAL A 138 -11.78 3.19 16.95
N PRO A 139 -11.81 1.87 17.21
CA PRO A 139 -10.63 1.12 17.66
C PRO A 139 -9.66 0.90 16.49
N VAL A 140 -8.85 1.91 16.19
CA VAL A 140 -7.99 1.93 15.00
C VAL A 140 -6.58 1.45 15.28
N VAL A 141 -5.99 0.75 14.30
CA VAL A 141 -4.55 0.50 14.18
C VAL A 141 -4.08 1.07 12.85
N HIS A 142 -2.99 1.83 12.83
CA HIS A 142 -2.45 2.40 11.60
C HIS A 142 -1.25 1.60 11.09
N ILE A 143 -1.30 1.18 9.83
CA ILE A 143 -0.19 0.52 9.14
C ILE A 143 0.43 1.52 8.18
N ARG A 144 1.70 1.85 8.39
CA ARG A 144 2.45 2.86 7.63
C ARG A 144 3.62 2.21 6.89
N PRO A 145 3.41 1.63 5.70
CA PRO A 145 4.50 1.10 4.90
C PRO A 145 5.30 2.21 4.22
N THR A 146 6.53 1.89 3.83
CA THR A 146 7.29 2.61 2.79
C THR A 146 6.69 2.34 1.39
N VAL A 147 7.40 2.75 0.33
CA VAL A 147 6.99 2.44 -1.04
C VAL A 147 6.92 0.92 -1.24
N PHE A 148 5.88 0.45 -1.94
CA PHE A 148 5.75 -0.96 -2.28
C PHE A 148 6.71 -1.36 -3.40
N LEU A 149 7.26 -2.56 -3.34
CA LEU A 149 7.97 -3.18 -4.47
C LEU A 149 7.06 -3.38 -5.68
N ASP A 150 5.76 -3.50 -5.46
CA ASP A 150 4.69 -3.52 -6.46
C ASP A 150 4.46 -2.17 -7.15
N ASN A 151 4.99 -1.07 -6.60
CA ASN A 151 4.70 0.28 -7.09
C ASN A 151 5.18 0.46 -8.54
N PRO A 152 4.39 1.10 -9.42
CA PRO A 152 4.77 1.31 -10.82
C PRO A 152 6.15 1.93 -11.02
N ILE A 153 6.62 2.81 -10.12
CA ILE A 153 7.97 3.41 -10.19
C ILE A 153 9.06 2.32 -10.20
N LEU A 154 8.88 1.26 -9.42
CA LEU A 154 9.84 0.16 -9.28
C LEU A 154 9.56 -1.01 -10.24
N THR A 155 8.35 -1.09 -10.80
CA THR A 155 7.94 -2.12 -11.77
C THR A 155 7.78 -1.52 -13.17
N ARG A 156 6.54 -1.30 -13.61
CA ARG A 156 6.17 -0.95 -14.99
C ARG A 156 6.96 0.23 -15.58
N LEU A 157 7.25 1.26 -14.79
CA LEU A 157 7.96 2.45 -15.25
C LEU A 157 9.47 2.25 -15.36
N ALA A 158 10.03 1.30 -14.62
CA ALA A 158 11.44 0.91 -14.69
C ALA A 158 11.71 -0.12 -15.79
N VAL A 159 10.72 -0.95 -16.15
CA VAL A 159 10.86 -2.09 -17.08
C VAL A 159 11.49 -1.72 -18.44
N PRO A 160 11.14 -0.61 -19.13
CA PRO A 160 11.74 -0.31 -20.43
C PRO A 160 13.27 -0.22 -20.39
N ALA A 161 13.82 0.54 -19.44
CA ALA A 161 15.27 0.67 -19.26
C ALA A 161 15.91 -0.65 -18.79
N LEU A 162 15.20 -1.39 -17.94
CA LEU A 162 15.65 -2.68 -17.42
C LEU A 162 15.77 -3.73 -18.53
N ARG A 163 14.81 -3.74 -19.47
CA ARG A 163 14.80 -4.65 -20.63
C ARG A 163 15.83 -4.26 -21.68
N GLU A 164 15.87 -2.99 -22.07
CA GLU A 164 16.65 -2.53 -23.23
C GLU A 164 18.12 -2.27 -22.91
N ARG A 165 18.42 -1.83 -21.68
CA ARG A 165 19.74 -1.31 -21.30
C ARG A 165 20.36 -2.04 -20.11
N ASN A 166 19.68 -3.04 -19.54
CA ASN A 166 20.07 -3.66 -18.28
C ASN A 166 20.33 -2.60 -17.19
N ALA A 167 19.45 -1.60 -17.10
CA ALA A 167 19.62 -0.48 -16.18
C ALA A 167 18.35 -0.18 -15.40
N LEU A 168 18.49 0.04 -14.10
CA LEU A 168 17.45 0.59 -13.23
C LEU A 168 17.61 2.11 -13.21
N VAL A 169 16.79 2.80 -14.01
CA VAL A 169 16.86 4.26 -14.18
C VAL A 169 15.73 4.91 -13.38
N LEU A 170 16.05 5.54 -12.25
CA LEU A 170 15.07 6.13 -11.33
C LEU A 170 15.46 7.57 -10.95
N PRO A 171 14.49 8.48 -10.73
CA PRO A 171 14.75 9.87 -10.36
C PRO A 171 14.99 10.03 -8.85
N PHE A 172 15.85 9.20 -8.28
CA PHE A 172 16.05 9.11 -6.84
C PHE A 172 17.29 9.88 -6.37
N ALA A 173 18.03 10.54 -7.27
CA ALA A 173 19.25 11.27 -6.94
C ALA A 173 20.20 10.41 -6.06
N SER A 174 20.69 10.97 -4.95
CA SER A 174 21.46 10.24 -3.94
C SER A 174 20.59 9.67 -2.80
N GLY A 175 19.27 9.68 -2.97
CA GLY A 175 18.31 9.23 -1.98
C GLY A 175 18.34 7.71 -1.80
N ARG A 176 18.05 7.27 -0.58
CA ARG A 176 17.90 5.85 -0.24
C ARG A 176 16.44 5.49 -0.03
N THR A 177 16.11 4.22 -0.20
CA THR A 177 14.76 3.69 -0.02
C THR A 177 14.80 2.26 0.51
N SER A 178 13.86 1.93 1.38
CA SER A 178 13.65 0.57 1.91
C SER A 178 12.28 0.03 1.45
N PRO A 179 12.15 -0.31 0.15
CA PRO A 179 10.87 -0.74 -0.41
C PRO A 179 10.41 -2.05 0.22
N ILE A 180 9.10 -2.19 0.44
CA ILE A 180 8.49 -3.35 1.09
C ILE A 180 7.58 -4.12 0.13
N ALA A 181 7.53 -5.45 0.20
CA ALA A 181 6.58 -6.22 -0.60
C ALA A 181 5.15 -6.05 -0.05
N ALA A 182 4.14 -5.95 -0.92
CA ALA A 182 2.74 -5.95 -0.48
C ALA A 182 2.41 -7.17 0.40
N SER A 183 3.05 -8.32 0.13
CA SER A 183 2.85 -9.57 0.88
C SER A 183 3.34 -9.50 2.33
N ASP A 184 4.41 -8.76 2.62
CA ASP A 184 4.87 -8.52 3.99
C ASP A 184 3.88 -7.64 4.76
N VAL A 185 3.34 -6.62 4.08
CA VAL A 185 2.33 -5.73 4.64
C VAL A 185 1.02 -6.48 4.90
N ALA A 186 0.58 -7.32 3.97
CA ALA A 186 -0.59 -8.17 4.14
C ALA A 186 -0.44 -9.10 5.35
N ARG A 187 0.74 -9.72 5.53
CA ARG A 187 1.05 -10.56 6.69
C ARG A 187 0.92 -9.81 8.02
N VAL A 188 1.40 -8.57 8.09
CA VAL A 188 1.25 -7.72 9.27
C VAL A 188 -0.22 -7.36 9.50
N VAL A 189 -0.95 -6.96 8.45
CA VAL A 189 -2.39 -6.65 8.54
C VAL A 189 -3.17 -7.86 9.05
N CYS A 190 -2.92 -9.06 8.52
CA CYS A 190 -3.54 -10.30 8.97
C CYS A 190 -3.21 -10.59 10.44
N ALA A 191 -1.96 -10.43 10.87
CA ALA A 191 -1.59 -10.62 12.27
C ALA A 191 -2.35 -9.67 13.21
N VAL A 192 -2.50 -8.40 12.84
CA VAL A 192 -3.27 -7.42 13.62
C VAL A 192 -4.76 -7.74 13.62
N LEU A 193 -5.32 -8.12 12.46
CA LEU A 193 -6.72 -8.51 12.35
C LEU A 193 -7.02 -9.77 13.16
N LEU A 194 -6.13 -10.75 13.23
CA LEU A 194 -6.35 -12.00 13.97
C LEU A 194 -6.23 -11.79 15.50
N ASP A 195 -5.37 -10.89 15.95
CA ASP A 195 -5.11 -10.63 17.38
C ASP A 195 -5.00 -9.12 17.70
N PRO A 196 -6.15 -8.41 17.82
CA PRO A 196 -6.17 -6.94 17.90
C PRO A 196 -6.06 -6.34 19.31
N ALA A 197 -6.31 -7.09 20.39
CA ALA A 197 -6.67 -6.53 21.70
C ALA A 197 -5.63 -5.54 22.27
N ASP A 198 -4.34 -5.90 22.25
CA ASP A 198 -3.26 -5.06 22.81
C ASP A 198 -2.67 -4.08 21.78
N ARG A 199 -3.31 -3.91 20.62
CA ARG A 199 -2.79 -3.15 19.48
C ARG A 199 -3.59 -1.89 19.16
N ILE A 200 -4.75 -1.70 19.79
CA ILE A 200 -5.60 -0.53 19.51
C ILE A 200 -4.86 0.78 19.84
N GLY A 201 -4.89 1.72 18.89
CA GLY A 201 -4.15 2.98 18.94
C GLY A 201 -2.68 2.87 18.52
N ALA A 202 -2.18 1.67 18.21
CA ALA A 202 -0.83 1.49 17.72
C ALA A 202 -0.65 2.01 16.28
N VAL A 203 0.58 2.41 16.01
CA VAL A 203 1.06 2.73 14.67
C VAL A 203 2.24 1.82 14.38
N TYR A 204 2.15 1.02 13.33
CA TYR A 204 3.25 0.18 12.86
C TYR A 204 3.85 0.75 11.59
N GLU A 205 5.16 0.92 11.60
CA GLU A 205 5.92 1.48 10.50
C GLU A 205 6.66 0.35 9.81
N LEU A 206 6.32 0.05 8.54
CA LEU A 206 6.78 -1.16 7.86
C LEU A 206 7.77 -0.82 6.74
N THR A 207 8.96 -1.43 6.78
CA THR A 207 9.99 -1.28 5.75
C THR A 207 10.40 -2.62 5.17
N GLY A 208 11.02 -2.61 3.99
CA GLY A 208 11.86 -3.72 3.58
C GLY A 208 13.05 -3.91 4.54
N PRO A 209 13.79 -5.02 4.43
CA PRO A 209 14.83 -5.37 5.39
C PRO A 209 16.09 -4.50 5.29
N THR A 210 16.23 -3.67 4.25
CA THR A 210 17.43 -2.86 4.02
C THR A 210 17.08 -1.57 3.28
N SER A 211 17.70 -0.47 3.69
CA SER A 211 17.69 0.82 2.97
C SER A 211 18.80 0.83 1.91
N LEU A 212 18.43 1.07 0.66
CA LEU A 212 19.30 0.95 -0.52
C LEU A 212 19.31 2.26 -1.31
N ASP A 213 20.48 2.63 -1.82
CA ASP A 213 20.59 3.60 -2.92
C ASP A 213 20.29 2.92 -4.27
N ILE A 214 20.42 3.67 -5.37
CA ILE A 214 20.10 3.16 -6.71
C ILE A 214 21.00 1.99 -7.13
N ASP A 215 22.26 1.99 -6.72
CA ASP A 215 23.21 0.92 -7.02
C ASP A 215 22.90 -0.34 -6.19
N GLY A 216 22.54 -0.17 -4.91
CA GLY A 216 22.04 -1.23 -4.05
C GLY A 216 20.76 -1.86 -4.60
N LEU A 217 19.79 -1.05 -5.04
CA LEU A 217 18.59 -1.55 -5.71
C LEU A 217 18.92 -2.32 -6.99
N ALA A 218 19.80 -1.79 -7.84
CA ALA A 218 20.23 -2.45 -9.06
C ALA A 218 20.91 -3.79 -8.78
N ALA A 219 21.73 -3.88 -7.74
CA ALA A 219 22.36 -5.14 -7.31
C ALA A 219 21.34 -6.19 -6.85
N GLU A 220 20.27 -5.77 -6.16
CA GLU A 220 19.16 -6.65 -5.79
C GLU A 220 18.37 -7.14 -7.02
N TYR A 221 18.06 -6.25 -7.96
CA TYR A 221 17.40 -6.61 -9.22
C TYR A 221 18.29 -7.57 -10.03
N ALA A 222 19.59 -7.33 -10.07
CA ALA A 222 20.54 -8.21 -10.75
C ALA A 222 20.56 -9.62 -10.14
N ARG A 223 20.50 -9.72 -8.81
CA ARG A 223 20.39 -10.99 -8.10
C ARG A 223 19.09 -11.72 -8.45
N GLY A 224 17.96 -11.03 -8.41
CA GLY A 224 16.65 -11.62 -8.67
C GLY A 224 16.41 -12.01 -10.14
N LEU A 225 16.95 -11.24 -11.09
CA LEU A 225 16.81 -11.49 -12.53
C LEU A 225 17.93 -12.35 -13.12
N HIS A 226 18.94 -12.70 -12.31
CA HIS A 226 20.12 -13.45 -12.75
C HIS A 226 20.84 -12.85 -13.96
N ARG A 227 20.90 -11.52 -14.04
CA ARG A 227 21.63 -10.78 -15.08
C ARG A 227 22.18 -9.46 -14.53
N PRO A 228 23.29 -8.93 -15.07
CA PRO A 228 23.83 -7.64 -14.61
C PRO A 228 22.80 -6.53 -14.80
N ILE A 229 22.57 -5.71 -13.76
CA ILE A 229 21.75 -4.50 -13.83
C ILE A 229 22.57 -3.35 -13.25
N ALA A 230 22.66 -2.24 -13.96
CA ALA A 230 23.33 -1.03 -13.50
C ALA A 230 22.32 -0.04 -12.89
N GLY A 231 22.68 0.59 -11.77
CA GLY A 231 21.94 1.73 -11.23
C GLY A 231 22.21 2.98 -12.07
N ALA A 232 21.19 3.79 -12.30
CA ALA A 232 21.34 5.08 -12.97
C ALA A 232 20.30 6.08 -12.46
N ASP A 233 20.74 7.32 -12.26
CA ASP A 233 19.86 8.43 -11.93
C ASP A 233 19.38 9.13 -13.20
N ILE A 234 18.13 9.61 -13.17
CA ILE A 234 17.58 10.51 -14.17
C ILE A 234 17.02 11.74 -13.47
N ALA A 235 17.35 12.93 -13.97
CA ALA A 235 16.85 14.16 -13.36
C ALA A 235 15.30 14.15 -13.30
N LEU A 236 14.73 14.51 -12.15
CA LEU A 236 13.28 14.42 -11.91
C LEU A 236 12.44 15.07 -13.01
N HIS A 237 12.84 16.25 -13.49
CA HIS A 237 12.12 16.96 -14.55
C HIS A 237 12.09 16.18 -15.88
N ALA A 238 13.19 15.51 -16.22
CA ALA A 238 13.31 14.66 -17.40
C ALA A 238 12.47 13.40 -17.21
N TRP A 239 12.56 12.72 -16.06
CA TRP A 239 11.72 11.56 -15.77
C TRP A 239 10.22 11.87 -15.83
N VAL A 240 9.79 13.00 -15.27
CA VAL A 240 8.38 13.43 -15.37
C VAL A 240 7.99 13.68 -16.83
N GLY A 241 8.83 14.33 -17.62
CA GLY A 241 8.57 14.64 -19.02
C GLY A 241 8.54 13.42 -19.94
N GLU A 242 9.50 12.52 -19.77
CA GLU A 242 9.80 11.42 -20.70
C GLU A 242 9.14 10.09 -20.29
N VAL A 243 8.92 9.87 -18.99
CA VAL A 243 8.38 8.59 -18.48
C VAL A 243 6.95 8.77 -17.98
N LEU A 244 6.68 9.78 -17.16
CA LEU A 244 5.40 9.89 -16.46
C LEU A 244 4.29 10.51 -17.32
N LYS A 245 4.52 11.69 -17.91
CA LYS A 245 3.52 12.41 -18.71
C LYS A 245 2.98 11.63 -19.91
N PRO A 246 3.78 10.86 -20.67
CA PRO A 246 3.27 10.11 -21.83
C PRO A 246 2.22 9.06 -21.50
N LEU A 247 2.08 8.67 -20.22
CA LEU A 247 1.10 7.69 -19.77
C LEU A 247 -0.34 8.22 -19.75
N GLY A 248 -0.53 9.55 -19.81
CA GLY A 248 -1.86 10.16 -19.78
C GLY A 248 -2.65 9.87 -18.49
N LEU A 249 -1.95 9.75 -17.36
CA LEU A 249 -2.56 9.45 -16.06
C LEU A 249 -3.48 10.59 -15.60
N PRO A 250 -4.49 10.30 -14.74
CA PRO A 250 -5.26 11.35 -14.09
C PRO A 250 -4.33 12.35 -13.36
N PRO A 251 -4.61 13.67 -13.39
CA PRO A 251 -3.70 14.68 -12.87
C PRO A 251 -3.27 14.47 -11.41
N HIS A 252 -4.18 13.95 -10.57
CA HIS A 252 -3.88 13.67 -9.17
C HIS A 252 -2.94 12.47 -8.98
N VAL A 253 -2.99 11.48 -9.88
CA VAL A 253 -2.08 10.32 -9.89
C VAL A 253 -0.70 10.73 -10.38
N GLU A 254 -0.63 11.50 -11.47
CA GLU A 254 0.63 12.07 -11.97
C GLU A 254 1.31 12.91 -10.88
N GLN A 255 0.56 13.81 -10.23
CA GLN A 255 1.07 14.65 -9.14
C GLN A 255 1.59 13.82 -7.97
N HIS A 256 0.89 12.74 -7.62
CA HIS A 256 1.28 11.85 -6.54
C HIS A 256 2.60 11.12 -6.87
N LEU A 257 2.70 10.48 -8.04
CA LEU A 257 3.90 9.74 -8.46
C LEU A 257 5.13 10.65 -8.63
N ALA A 258 4.96 11.84 -9.24
CA ALA A 258 6.03 12.83 -9.34
C ALA A 258 6.50 13.29 -7.95
N THR A 259 5.58 13.46 -7.00
CA THR A 259 5.93 13.81 -5.63
C THR A 259 6.63 12.65 -4.91
N MET A 260 6.19 11.41 -5.08
CA MET A 260 6.88 10.24 -4.53
C MET A 260 8.32 10.19 -5.01
N ALA A 261 8.55 10.31 -6.33
CA ALA A 261 9.88 10.35 -6.92
C ALA A 261 10.76 11.47 -6.31
N ARG A 262 10.23 12.69 -6.19
CA ARG A 262 10.92 13.81 -5.53
C ARG A 262 11.30 13.49 -4.08
N LEU A 263 10.35 12.97 -3.30
CA LEU A 263 10.57 12.64 -1.89
C LEU A 263 11.57 11.48 -1.69
N HIS A 264 11.72 10.57 -2.68
CA HIS A 264 12.83 9.61 -2.69
C HIS A 264 14.18 10.33 -2.78
N GLY A 265 14.31 11.26 -3.74
CA GLY A 265 15.51 12.10 -3.88
C GLY A 265 15.87 12.91 -2.65
N GLU A 266 14.88 13.28 -1.85
CA GLU A 266 15.05 14.01 -0.57
C GLU A 266 15.29 13.09 0.64
N GLY A 267 15.41 11.78 0.43
CA GLY A 267 15.68 10.80 1.49
C GLY A 267 14.49 10.53 2.42
N ARG A 268 13.27 10.94 2.05
CA ARG A 268 12.08 10.76 2.91
C ARG A 268 11.66 9.29 3.06
N TYR A 269 12.13 8.42 2.17
CA TYR A 269 11.94 6.96 2.19
C TYR A 269 13.14 6.18 2.76
N ASP A 270 14.19 6.87 3.23
CA ASP A 270 15.30 6.24 3.97
C ASP A 270 14.85 5.93 5.40
N ARG A 271 14.23 4.76 5.55
CA ARG A 271 13.58 4.30 6.78
C ARG A 271 14.02 2.89 7.09
N SER A 272 14.03 2.54 8.36
CA SER A 272 14.32 1.18 8.78
C SER A 272 13.59 0.88 10.07
N THR A 273 12.83 -0.22 10.07
CA THR A 273 12.17 -0.78 11.25
C THR A 273 12.26 -2.30 11.19
N ASP A 274 11.99 -2.96 12.31
CA ASP A 274 11.89 -4.41 12.45
C ASP A 274 10.43 -4.87 12.71
N ASP A 275 9.44 -3.98 12.53
CA ASP A 275 8.03 -4.24 12.86
C ASP A 275 7.46 -5.45 12.12
N VAL A 276 7.85 -5.67 10.85
CA VAL A 276 7.42 -6.86 10.10
C VAL A 276 7.87 -8.15 10.82
N GLU A 277 9.13 -8.22 11.24
CA GLU A 277 9.67 -9.39 11.93
C GLU A 277 9.09 -9.52 13.33
N ARG A 278 9.01 -8.43 14.10
CA ARG A 278 8.45 -8.42 15.44
C ARG A 278 7.00 -8.89 15.49
N ILE A 279 6.19 -8.49 14.51
CA ILE A 279 4.76 -8.82 14.48
C ILE A 279 4.51 -10.20 13.90
N THR A 280 5.26 -10.59 12.87
CA THR A 280 4.95 -11.80 12.09
C THR A 280 5.88 -12.98 12.36
N GLY A 281 6.96 -12.76 13.12
CA GLY A 281 8.01 -13.74 13.37
C GLY A 281 8.87 -14.07 12.14
N ARG A 282 8.74 -13.29 11.06
CA ARG A 282 9.43 -13.50 9.78
C ARG A 282 9.94 -12.17 9.26
N GLN A 283 11.20 -12.15 8.83
CA GLN A 283 11.79 -10.99 8.18
C GLN A 283 11.00 -10.61 6.91
N ALA A 284 11.01 -9.32 6.57
CA ALA A 284 10.49 -8.83 5.30
C ALA A 284 11.35 -9.35 4.13
N LEU A 285 10.74 -9.54 2.97
CA LEU A 285 11.44 -9.96 1.76
C LEU A 285 12.45 -8.89 1.34
N SER A 286 13.65 -9.32 0.97
CA SER A 286 14.58 -8.46 0.24
C SER A 286 14.04 -8.16 -1.16
N VAL A 287 14.56 -7.08 -1.76
CA VAL A 287 14.21 -6.70 -3.13
C VAL A 287 14.55 -7.83 -4.10
N GLY A 288 15.71 -8.48 -3.95
CA GLY A 288 16.15 -9.57 -4.81
C GLY A 288 15.27 -10.81 -4.70
N GLU A 289 14.83 -11.18 -3.49
CA GLU A 289 13.88 -12.29 -3.28
C GLU A 289 12.52 -11.99 -3.92
N TYR A 290 12.03 -10.77 -3.75
CA TYR A 290 10.77 -10.34 -4.36
C TYR A 290 10.84 -10.35 -5.89
N VAL A 291 11.92 -9.84 -6.46
CA VAL A 291 12.16 -9.83 -7.92
C VAL A 291 12.26 -11.26 -8.47
N ALA A 292 12.97 -12.16 -7.77
CA ALA A 292 13.09 -13.56 -8.16
C ALA A 292 11.73 -14.30 -8.13
N ALA A 293 10.87 -13.96 -7.17
CA ALA A 293 9.54 -14.55 -7.05
C ALA A 293 8.53 -14.00 -8.09
N ASN A 294 8.80 -12.81 -8.65
CA ASN A 294 7.88 -12.11 -9.56
C ASN A 294 8.54 -11.64 -10.86
N PRO A 295 9.29 -12.49 -11.59
CA PRO A 295 10.09 -12.06 -12.73
C PRO A 295 9.26 -11.36 -13.81
N GLN A 296 7.98 -11.74 -13.97
CA GLN A 296 7.04 -11.15 -14.93
C GLN A 296 6.76 -9.67 -14.72
N LEU A 297 6.98 -9.12 -13.51
CA LEU A 297 6.81 -7.69 -13.23
C LEU A 297 8.02 -6.85 -13.67
N PHE A 298 9.14 -7.52 -13.95
CA PHE A 298 10.47 -6.93 -14.15
C PHE A 298 11.11 -7.34 -15.48
N SER A 299 10.43 -8.15 -16.29
CA SER A 299 10.89 -8.68 -17.58
C SER A 299 10.25 -7.98 -18.76
#